data_AF-A0A4R1M275-F1
#
_entry.id   AF-A0A4R1M275-F1
#
_cell.length_a   1.000
_cell.length_b   1.000
_cell.length_c   1.000
_cell.angle_alpha   90.00
_cell.angle_beta   90.00
_cell.angle_gamma   90.00
#
_symmetry.space_group_name_H-M   'P 1'
#
loop_
_entity.id
_entity.type
_entity.pdbx_description
1 polymer ?
#
loop_
_entity_poly.entity_id
_entity_poly.type
_entity_poly.pdbx_seq_one_letter_code
_entity_poly.pdbx_strand_id
1 'polypeptide(L)'
;MITITDKAKQRVEDVMKEENYDSSYFVRVSVDSGGCSGLTYKLDFDNQEQKDDQVFEDKGIKLVLNIKSFLYLAGTELDFSDGLTGKGFVFNNPNASRSCACGESFAV
;
A
#
# COMPACT_ATOMS: atom_id res chain seq x y z
N MET A 1 9.70 -3.87 -7.96
CA MET A 1 9.42 -4.11 -6.53
C MET A 1 8.59 -2.96 -5.99
N ILE A 2 7.93 -3.14 -4.84
CA ILE A 2 7.30 -2.08 -4.04
C ILE A 2 8.14 -1.89 -2.77
N THR A 3 8.21 -0.67 -2.22
CA THR A 3 9.01 -0.35 -1.02
C THR A 3 8.15 0.37 0.03
N ILE A 4 8.70 0.53 1.24
CA ILE A 4 8.07 1.23 2.36
C ILE A 4 9.04 2.18 3.06
N THR A 5 8.58 3.37 3.45
CA THR A 5 9.40 4.28 4.28
C THR A 5 9.47 3.81 5.73
N ASP A 6 10.45 4.30 6.50
CA ASP A 6 10.54 3.98 7.93
C ASP A 6 9.34 4.49 8.73
N LYS A 7 8.75 5.62 8.30
CA LYS A 7 7.53 6.17 8.90
C LYS A 7 6.33 5.26 8.67
N ALA A 8 6.13 4.82 7.43
CA ALA A 8 5.05 3.89 7.10
C ALA A 8 5.22 2.55 7.80
N LYS A 9 6.45 2.01 7.84
CA LYS A 9 6.77 0.82 8.62
C LYS A 9 6.32 0.99 10.07
N GLN A 10 6.77 2.05 10.74
CA GLN A 10 6.44 2.27 12.15
C GLN A 10 4.92 2.28 12.36
N ARG A 11 4.18 2.97 11.48
CA ARG A 11 2.73 3.01 11.56
C ARG A 11 2.10 1.64 11.34
N VAL A 12 2.59 0.85 10.39
CA VAL A 12 2.13 -0.53 10.15
C VAL A 12 2.32 -1.38 11.40
N GLU A 13 3.49 -1.33 12.03
CA GLU A 13 3.77 -2.07 13.27
C GLU A 13 2.87 -1.62 14.43
N ASP A 14 2.59 -0.32 14.54
CA ASP A 14 1.68 0.20 15.55
C ASP A 14 0.26 -0.33 15.33
N VAL A 15 -0.24 -0.29 14.09
CA VAL A 15 -1.58 -0.81 13.76
C VAL A 15 -1.66 -2.32 14.00
N MET A 16 -0.61 -3.08 13.66
CA MET A 16 -0.55 -4.52 13.97
C MET A 16 -0.68 -4.81 15.47
N LYS A 17 -0.04 -3.99 16.31
CA LYS A 17 -0.15 -4.11 17.78
C LYS A 17 -1.53 -3.69 18.28
N GLU A 18 -2.07 -2.58 17.78
CA GLU A 18 -3.40 -2.06 18.16
C GLU A 18 -4.50 -3.09 17.87
N GLU A 19 -4.45 -3.72 16.70
CA GLU A 19 -5.45 -4.70 16.23
C GLU A 19 -5.12 -6.15 16.66
N ASN A 20 -4.03 -6.37 17.41
CA ASN A 20 -3.56 -7.70 17.86
C ASN A 20 -3.30 -8.70 16.72
N TYR A 21 -2.78 -8.22 15.59
CA TYR A 21 -2.28 -9.07 14.53
C TYR A 21 -0.94 -9.72 14.94
N ASP A 22 -0.85 -11.03 14.76
CA ASP A 22 0.40 -11.79 14.96
C ASP A 22 1.26 -11.83 13.69
N SER A 23 2.40 -12.52 13.76
CA SER A 23 3.37 -12.60 12.66
C SER A 23 2.90 -13.35 11.41
N SER A 24 1.71 -13.97 11.44
CA SER A 24 1.07 -14.56 10.25
C SER A 24 0.47 -13.51 9.32
N TYR A 25 0.23 -12.30 9.82
CA TYR A 25 -0.32 -11.20 9.03
C TYR A 25 0.75 -10.43 8.27
N PHE A 26 0.34 -9.88 7.14
CA PHE A 26 1.14 -9.04 6.26
C PHE A 26 0.29 -7.91 5.69
N VAL A 27 0.94 -6.92 5.09
CA VAL A 27 0.26 -5.80 4.44
C VAL A 27 -0.09 -6.20 3.01
N ARG A 28 -1.37 -6.19 2.67
CA ARG A 28 -1.85 -6.38 1.30
C ARG A 28 -2.09 -5.04 0.64
N VAL A 29 -1.46 -4.82 -0.52
CA VAL A 29 -1.65 -3.62 -1.34
C VAL A 29 -2.34 -3.99 -2.64
N SER A 30 -3.47 -3.34 -2.93
CA SER A 30 -4.31 -3.65 -4.10
C SER A 30 -4.73 -2.38 -4.83
N VAL A 31 -5.18 -2.55 -6.08
CA VAL A 31 -5.83 -1.50 -6.86
C VAL A 31 -7.24 -1.92 -7.21
N ASP A 32 -8.22 -1.09 -6.86
CA ASP A 32 -9.62 -1.25 -7.25
C ASP A 32 -10.01 -0.25 -8.34
N SER A 33 -10.99 -0.61 -9.16
CA SER A 33 -11.60 0.31 -10.11
C SER A 33 -12.55 1.28 -9.40
N GLY A 34 -12.40 2.58 -9.63
CA GLY A 34 -13.27 3.61 -9.07
C GLY A 34 -12.53 4.88 -8.64
N GLY A 35 -13.17 5.69 -7.80
CA GLY A 35 -12.62 6.96 -7.32
C GLY A 35 -12.61 8.07 -8.37
N CYS A 36 -12.10 9.25 -8.00
CA CYS A 36 -12.14 10.46 -8.83
C CYS A 36 -11.31 10.35 -10.12
N SER A 37 -10.33 9.44 -10.15
CA SER A 37 -9.36 9.29 -11.25
C SER A 37 -9.46 7.95 -11.98
N GLY A 38 -10.34 7.03 -11.56
CA GLY A 38 -10.61 5.75 -12.23
C GLY A 38 -9.98 4.52 -11.56
N LEU A 39 -8.86 4.69 -10.84
CA LEU A 39 -8.25 3.65 -10.00
C LEU A 39 -8.03 4.18 -8.58
N THR A 40 -8.20 3.33 -7.57
CA THR A 40 -8.00 3.66 -6.16
C THR A 40 -7.04 2.67 -5.50
N TYR A 41 -6.12 3.18 -4.68
CA TYR A 41 -5.24 2.35 -3.87
C TYR A 41 -6.01 1.77 -2.68
N LYS A 42 -5.72 0.51 -2.34
CA LYS A 42 -6.26 -0.14 -1.15
C LYS A 42 -5.14 -0.78 -0.33
N LEU A 43 -5.21 -0.62 0.98
CA LEU A 43 -4.29 -1.20 1.95
C LEU A 43 -5.10 -1.95 3.00
N ASP A 44 -4.75 -3.22 3.22
CA ASP A 44 -5.38 -4.10 4.20
C ASP A 44 -4.31 -4.92 4.93
N PHE A 45 -4.70 -5.54 6.05
CA PHE A 45 -3.93 -6.60 6.68
C PHE A 45 -4.58 -7.95 6.33
N ASP A 46 -3.78 -8.90 5.91
CA ASP A 46 -4.23 -10.22 5.48
C ASP A 46 -3.24 -11.28 5.98
N ASN A 47 -3.68 -12.53 6.09
CA ASN A 47 -2.87 -13.68 6.47
C ASN A 47 -3.03 -14.87 5.51
N GLN A 48 -3.71 -14.67 4.37
CA GLN A 48 -3.89 -15.67 3.32
C GLN A 48 -3.20 -15.23 2.02
N GLU A 49 -2.09 -15.89 1.69
CA GLU A 49 -1.47 -15.73 0.37
C GLU A 49 -2.29 -16.45 -0.70
N GLN A 50 -2.45 -15.80 -1.84
CA GLN A 50 -3.19 -16.32 -2.98
C GLN A 50 -2.23 -16.80 -4.06
N LYS A 51 -2.76 -17.64 -4.95
CA LYS A 51 -2.01 -18.05 -6.15
C LYS A 51 -1.68 -16.81 -6.99
N ASP A 52 -0.44 -16.74 -7.46
CA ASP A 52 0.11 -15.66 -8.29
C ASP A 52 0.32 -14.32 -7.55
N ASP A 53 0.21 -14.30 -6.22
CA ASP A 53 0.64 -13.15 -5.42
C ASP A 53 2.13 -12.85 -5.65
N GLN A 54 2.42 -11.55 -5.76
CA GLN A 54 3.76 -10.99 -5.75
C GLN A 54 4.08 -10.57 -4.31
N VAL A 55 5.10 -11.19 -3.75
CA VAL A 55 5.50 -11.03 -2.36
C VAL A 55 6.83 -10.28 -2.33
N PHE A 56 6.85 -9.17 -1.62
CA PHE A 56 8.05 -8.36 -1.39
C PHE A 56 8.24 -8.16 0.10
N GLU A 57 9.49 -8.10 0.54
CA GLU A 57 9.84 -7.73 1.90
C GLU A 57 10.72 -6.49 1.85
N ASP A 58 10.33 -5.46 2.62
CA ASP A 58 11.12 -4.25 2.78
C ASP A 58 11.06 -3.79 4.24
N LYS A 59 12.23 -3.50 4.81
CA LYS A 59 12.41 -3.08 6.22
C LYS A 59 11.74 -3.99 7.26
N GLY A 60 11.57 -5.27 6.93
CA GLY A 60 10.93 -6.28 7.77
C GLY A 60 9.39 -6.33 7.65
N ILE A 61 8.80 -5.58 6.73
CA ILE A 61 7.37 -5.65 6.42
C ILE A 61 7.16 -6.46 5.15
N LYS A 62 6.32 -7.49 5.24
CA LYS A 62 5.86 -8.27 4.09
C LYS A 62 4.73 -7.51 3.39
N LEU A 63 4.96 -7.15 2.12
CA LEU A 63 4.05 -6.48 1.21
C LEU A 63 3.58 -7.47 0.14
N VAL A 64 2.28 -7.72 0.07
CA VAL A 64 1.69 -8.73 -0.82
C VAL A 64 0.70 -8.08 -1.78
N LEU A 65 0.82 -8.40 -3.07
CA LEU A 65 -0.01 -7.84 -4.13
C LEU A 65 -0.45 -8.94 -5.08
N ASN A 66 -1.69 -8.92 -5.55
CA ASN A 66 -2.03 -9.77 -6.69
C ASN A 66 -1.34 -9.26 -7.97
N ILE A 67 -1.17 -10.15 -8.96
CA ILE A 67 -0.45 -9.82 -10.20
C ILE A 67 -1.04 -8.60 -10.94
N LYS A 68 -2.37 -8.42 -10.92
CA LYS A 68 -3.02 -7.28 -11.59
C LYS A 68 -2.65 -5.96 -10.94
N SER A 69 -2.67 -5.89 -9.62
CA SER A 69 -2.31 -4.69 -8.85
C SER A 69 -0.83 -4.38 -9.01
N PHE A 70 0.03 -5.41 -9.02
CA PHE A 70 1.46 -5.24 -9.21
C PHE A 70 1.80 -4.52 -10.53
N LEU A 71 1.06 -4.78 -11.62
CA LEU A 71 1.28 -4.10 -12.91
C LEU A 71 1.08 -2.58 -12.84
N TYR A 72 0.25 -2.08 -11.93
CA TYR A 72 0.02 -0.64 -11.72
C TYR A 72 0.92 -0.03 -10.64
N LEU A 73 1.53 -0.87 -9.79
CA LEU A 73 2.22 -0.47 -8.57
C LEU A 73 3.72 -0.78 -8.57
N ALA A 74 4.24 -1.29 -9.69
CA ALA A 74 5.66 -1.59 -9.81
C ALA A 74 6.49 -0.31 -9.65
N GLY A 75 7.37 -0.27 -8.64
CA GLY A 75 8.19 0.90 -8.32
C GLY A 75 7.53 1.89 -7.35
N THR A 76 6.30 1.62 -6.89
CA THR A 76 5.64 2.45 -5.88
C THR A 76 6.34 2.35 -4.54
N GLU A 77 6.38 3.45 -3.79
CA GLU A 77 6.77 3.49 -2.39
C GLU A 77 5.55 3.84 -1.52
N LEU A 78 5.34 3.06 -0.46
CA LEU A 78 4.35 3.33 0.58
C LEU A 78 4.96 4.21 1.68
N ASP A 79 4.40 5.39 1.89
CA ASP A 79 4.79 6.33 2.92
C ASP A 79 3.63 6.62 3.90
N PHE A 80 3.91 7.30 5.00
CA PHE A 80 2.92 7.74 5.96
C PHE A 80 3.15 9.22 6.29
N SER A 81 2.15 10.03 5.97
CA SER A 81 2.12 11.45 6.28
C SER A 81 1.38 11.66 7.59
N ASP A 82 2.00 12.42 8.49
CA ASP A 82 1.41 13.02 9.69
C ASP A 82 1.24 14.55 9.55
N GLY A 83 1.35 15.05 8.31
CA GLY A 83 1.33 16.47 7.99
C GLY A 83 -0.03 17.16 8.15
N LEU A 84 -0.02 18.49 8.04
CA LEU A 84 -1.19 19.37 8.22
C LEU A 84 -2.33 19.09 7.24
N THR A 85 -2.01 18.56 6.05
CA THR A 85 -2.96 18.24 4.98
C THR A 85 -3.71 16.92 5.19
N GLY A 86 -3.33 16.14 6.21
CA GLY A 86 -3.98 14.88 6.55
C GLY A 86 -3.01 13.84 7.08
N LYS A 87 -3.49 13.07 8.06
CA LYS A 87 -2.80 11.90 8.58
C LYS A 87 -3.24 10.67 7.80
N GLY A 88 -2.32 9.96 7.16
CA GLY A 88 -2.66 8.78 6.38
C GLY A 88 -1.50 8.19 5.60
N PHE A 89 -1.73 7.00 5.04
CA PHE A 89 -0.80 6.39 4.10
C PHE A 89 -0.81 7.15 2.77
N VAL A 90 0.37 7.27 2.17
CA VAL A 90 0.59 7.97 0.90
C VAL A 90 1.30 7.03 -0.06
N PHE A 91 0.85 7.01 -1.32
CA PHE A 91 1.42 6.17 -2.36
C PHE A 91 2.22 7.04 -3.33
N ASN A 92 3.55 6.91 -3.29
CA ASN A 92 4.44 7.53 -4.26
C ASN A 92 4.57 6.60 -5.48
N ASN A 93 3.58 6.65 -6.38
CA ASN A 93 3.50 5.76 -7.54
C ASN A 93 4.10 6.41 -8.81
N PRO A 94 5.24 5.95 -9.33
CA PRO A 94 5.84 6.51 -10.55
C PRO A 94 5.03 6.20 -11.83
N ASN A 95 4.08 5.27 -11.77
CA ASN A 95 3.24 4.90 -12.91
C ASN A 95 1.98 5.77 -13.03
N ALA A 96 1.66 6.58 -12.01
CA ALA A 96 0.49 7.45 -12.04
C ALA A 96 0.75 8.67 -12.94
N SER A 97 -0.02 8.81 -14.02
CA SER A 97 0.02 10.00 -14.87
C SER A 97 -0.78 11.17 -14.29
N ARG A 98 -1.78 10.87 -13.45
CA ARG A 98 -2.56 11.85 -12.68
C ARG A 98 -2.97 11.27 -11.33
N SER A 99 -2.99 12.11 -10.30
CA SER A 99 -3.46 11.77 -8.96
C SER A 99 -4.54 12.74 -8.50
N CYS A 100 -5.50 12.28 -7.71
CA CYS A 100 -6.50 13.15 -7.09
C CYS A 100 -5.87 13.96 -5.95
N ALA A 101 -6.55 15.04 -5.54
CA ALA A 101 -6.04 15.94 -4.50
C ALA A 101 -5.82 15.26 -3.13
N CYS A 102 -6.58 14.21 -2.81
CA CYS A 102 -6.39 13.43 -1.57
C CYS A 102 -5.35 12.31 -1.71
N GLY A 103 -4.83 12.04 -2.90
CA GLY A 103 -3.79 11.04 -3.14
C GLY A 103 -4.25 9.57 -3.15
N GLU A 104 -5.53 9.31 -2.89
CA GLU A 104 -6.07 7.94 -2.79
C GLU A 104 -6.44 7.32 -4.14
N SER A 105 -6.61 8.13 -5.18
CA SER A 105 -6.98 7.70 -6.53
C SER A 105 -6.04 8.26 -7.60
N PHE A 106 -5.83 7.47 -8.65
CA PHE A 106 -4.90 7.79 -9.73
C PHE A 106 -5.42 7.30 -11.10
N ALA A 107 -4.79 7.79 -12.15
CA ALA A 107 -4.88 7.27 -13.50
C ALA A 107 -3.47 6.89 -13.97
N VAL A 108 -3.36 5.87 -14.82
CA VAL A 108 -2.11 5.49 -15.50
C VAL A 108 -2.15 5.96 -16.94
#